data_AF-F8GVY8-F1
#
_entry.id   AF-F8GVY8-F1
#
_cell.length_a   1.000
_cell.length_b   1.000
_cell.length_c   1.000
_cell.angle_alpha   90.00
_cell.angle_beta   90.00
_cell.angle_gamma   90.00
#
_symmetry.space_group_name_H-M   'P 1'
#
loop_
_entity.id
_entity.type
_entity.pdbx_description
1 polymer ?
#
loop_
_entity_poly.entity_id
_entity_poly.type
_entity_poly.pdbx_seq_one_letter_code
_entity_poly.pdbx_strand_id
1 'polypeptide(L)'
;MVGSRMSIASPARSTPNGLITLLFHLSHAASQGQLDPVLVRDLGKRIYIEIDACRTDEAKSQVELKLLSEAMFRFEDTLLAARSHMLLASIRRLGSTERPHPEADRGAGQHEGGPPIPTNRPPNPSPVTARCTDYLEPLATLDQGDSPL
;
A
#
# COMPACT_ATOMS: atom_id res chain seq x y z
N MET A 1 45.30 -36.23 29.01
CA MET A 1 44.10 -35.35 29.14
C MET A 1 44.05 -34.44 27.93
N VAL A 2 43.22 -34.76 26.94
CA VAL A 2 43.03 -33.93 25.74
C VAL A 2 41.93 -32.93 26.06
N GLY A 3 42.29 -31.65 26.17
CA GLY A 3 41.34 -30.57 26.41
C GLY A 3 40.52 -30.31 25.15
N SER A 4 39.23 -30.60 25.19
CA SER A 4 38.25 -30.12 24.21
C SER A 4 38.29 -28.60 24.18
N ARG A 5 38.88 -28.03 23.13
CA ARG A 5 38.65 -26.63 22.78
C ARG A 5 37.20 -26.51 22.33
N MET A 6 36.32 -26.08 23.23
CA MET A 6 34.99 -25.62 22.87
C MET A 6 35.16 -24.43 21.92
N SER A 7 34.87 -24.66 20.64
CA SER A 7 34.74 -23.59 19.65
C SER A 7 33.57 -22.72 20.10
N ILE A 8 33.87 -21.58 20.70
CA ILE A 8 32.87 -20.55 20.98
C ILE A 8 32.49 -20.01 19.60
N ALA A 9 31.34 -20.46 19.10
CA ALA A 9 30.78 -19.94 17.86
C ALA A 9 30.69 -18.41 17.98
N SER A 10 31.32 -17.70 17.04
CA SER A 10 31.23 -16.24 17.00
C SER A 10 29.76 -15.83 17.02
N PRO A 11 29.37 -14.81 17.81
CA PRO A 11 28.01 -14.29 17.78
C PRO A 11 27.64 -13.92 16.34
N ALA A 12 26.39 -14.26 15.97
CA ALA A 12 25.86 -13.93 14.66
C ALA A 12 25.96 -12.41 14.44
N ARG A 13 26.66 -12.00 13.37
CA ARG A 13 26.83 -10.59 13.01
C ARG A 13 25.91 -10.23 11.86
N SER A 14 25.25 -9.07 11.98
CA SER A 14 24.51 -8.45 10.89
C SER A 14 25.46 -8.09 9.74
N THR A 15 25.10 -8.48 8.52
CA THR A 15 25.86 -8.16 7.29
C THR A 15 25.10 -7.13 6.47
N PRO A 16 25.78 -6.24 5.72
CA PRO A 16 25.10 -5.24 4.88
C PRO A 16 24.10 -5.87 3.92
N ASN A 17 24.50 -6.94 3.23
CA ASN A 17 23.62 -7.65 2.30
C ASN A 17 22.38 -8.25 3.00
N GLY A 18 22.58 -8.87 4.18
CA GLY A 18 21.45 -9.41 4.96
C GLY A 18 20.45 -8.33 5.39
N LEU A 19 20.95 -7.16 5.80
CA LEU A 19 20.09 -6.02 6.16
C LEU A 19 19.35 -5.44 4.94
N ILE A 20 20.01 -5.33 3.78
CA ILE A 20 19.36 -4.92 2.52
C ILE A 20 18.21 -5.88 2.17
N THR A 21 18.47 -7.19 2.19
CA THR A 21 17.46 -8.21 1.89
C THR A 21 16.29 -8.15 2.88
N LEU A 22 16.59 -7.96 4.17
CA LEU A 22 15.55 -7.82 5.19
C LEU A 22 14.66 -6.59 4.95
N LEU A 23 15.27 -5.42 4.69
CA LEU A 23 14.54 -4.19 4.38
C LEU A 23 13.65 -4.35 3.15
N PHE A 24 14.15 -5.03 2.11
CA PHE A 24 13.38 -5.35 0.91
C PHE A 24 12.13 -6.19 1.24
N HIS A 25 12.28 -7.29 1.99
CA HIS A 25 11.15 -8.16 2.30
C HIS A 25 10.11 -7.49 3.19
N LEU A 26 10.54 -6.68 4.16
CA LEU A 26 9.63 -5.90 5.01
C LEU A 26 8.86 -4.86 4.19
N SER A 27 9.55 -4.14 3.30
CA SER A 27 8.93 -3.17 2.39
C SER A 27 7.90 -3.85 1.50
N HIS A 28 8.27 -4.98 0.89
CA HIS A 28 7.40 -5.74 0.03
C HIS A 28 6.14 -6.20 0.78
N ALA A 29 6.29 -6.89 1.92
CA ALA A 29 5.16 -7.39 2.69
C ALA A 29 4.25 -6.26 3.21
N ALA A 30 4.82 -5.12 3.64
CA ALA A 30 4.04 -3.95 4.03
C ALA A 30 3.24 -3.35 2.85
N SER A 31 3.86 -3.24 1.67
CA SER A 31 3.20 -2.72 0.46
C SER A 31 2.03 -3.60 -0.01
N GLN A 32 2.13 -4.91 0.21
CA GLN A 32 1.08 -5.88 -0.09
C GLN A 32 -0.02 -5.94 0.99
N GLY A 33 0.10 -5.14 2.07
CA GLY A 33 -0.83 -5.19 3.20
C GLY A 33 -0.76 -6.48 4.02
N GLN A 34 0.31 -7.27 3.85
CA GLN A 34 0.54 -8.53 4.59
C GLN A 34 1.06 -8.27 6.01
N LEU A 35 1.72 -7.13 6.22
CA LEU A 35 2.18 -6.67 7.52
C LEU A 35 1.58 -5.32 7.87
N ASP A 36 1.31 -5.12 9.16
CA ASP A 36 0.94 -3.82 9.70
C ASP A 36 2.12 -2.84 9.57
N PRO A 37 1.96 -1.74 8.82
CA PRO A 37 3.01 -0.73 8.67
C PRO A 37 3.49 -0.11 9.99
N VAL A 38 2.66 -0.09 11.06
CA VAL A 38 3.09 0.42 12.37
C VAL A 38 4.09 -0.53 13.02
N LEU A 39 3.80 -1.82 12.99
CA LEU A 39 4.71 -2.86 13.49
C LEU A 39 6.03 -2.88 12.69
N VAL A 40 5.94 -2.78 11.37
CA VAL A 40 7.12 -2.73 10.48
C VAL A 40 7.98 -1.49 10.79
N ARG A 41 7.38 -0.34 11.11
CA ARG A 41 8.13 0.85 11.55
C ARG A 41 8.92 0.61 12.82
N ASP A 42 8.31 -0.02 13.81
CA ASP A 42 8.96 -0.25 15.10
C ASP A 42 10.06 -1.32 15.00
N LEU A 43 9.91 -2.29 14.09
CA LEU A 43 11.01 -3.18 13.71
C LEU A 43 12.12 -2.42 12.96
N GLY A 44 11.77 -1.52 12.04
CA GLY A 44 12.71 -0.67 11.31
C GLY A 44 13.64 0.12 12.24
N LYS A 45 13.11 0.66 13.34
CA LYS A 45 13.92 1.34 14.37
C LYS A 45 15.00 0.45 14.98
N ARG A 46 14.71 -0.84 15.19
CA ARG A 46 15.70 -1.81 15.70
C ARG A 46 16.73 -2.15 14.64
N ILE A 47 16.28 -2.29 13.39
CA ILE A 47 17.18 -2.52 12.23
C ILE A 47 18.14 -1.34 12.06
N TYR A 48 17.72 -0.09 12.34
CA TYR A 48 18.61 1.07 12.26
C TYR A 48 19.78 1.02 13.23
N ILE A 49 19.59 0.47 14.43
CA ILE A 49 20.67 0.25 15.38
C ILE A 49 21.71 -0.71 14.78
N GLU A 50 21.25 -1.79 14.14
CA GLU A 50 22.13 -2.77 13.48
C GLU A 50 22.83 -2.19 12.24
N ILE A 51 22.17 -1.29 11.50
CA ILE A 51 22.77 -0.60 10.35
C ILE A 51 23.84 0.38 10.81
N ASP A 52 23.60 1.15 11.87
CA ASP A 52 24.59 2.07 12.41
C ASP A 52 25.80 1.31 12.97
N ALA A 53 25.58 0.20 13.67
CA ALA A 53 26.66 -0.72 14.06
C ALA A 53 27.41 -1.27 12.84
N CYS A 54 26.72 -1.48 11.72
CA CYS A 54 27.38 -1.86 10.48
C CYS A 54 28.24 -0.74 9.89
N ARG A 55 27.82 0.52 9.96
CA ARG A 55 28.58 1.66 9.41
C ARG A 55 29.86 1.97 10.18
N THR A 56 29.89 1.67 11.48
CA THR A 56 31.08 1.87 12.32
C THR A 56 32.16 0.80 12.13
N ASP A 57 31.88 -0.26 11.37
CA ASP A 57 32.83 -1.33 11.08
C ASP A 57 33.69 -0.96 9.86
N GLU A 58 34.93 -0.53 10.10
CA GLU A 58 35.88 -0.09 9.07
C GLU A 58 36.22 -1.16 8.02
N ALA A 59 35.93 -2.44 8.29
CA ALA A 59 36.21 -3.53 7.37
C ALA A 59 35.21 -3.64 6.20
N LYS A 60 34.16 -2.80 6.15
CA LYS A 60 33.06 -2.93 5.17
C LYS A 60 33.26 -2.09 3.93
N SER A 61 32.81 -2.63 2.80
CA SER A 61 32.91 -1.98 1.50
C SER A 61 32.03 -0.73 1.45
N GLN A 62 32.61 0.40 1.01
CA GLN A 62 31.87 1.65 0.82
C GLN A 62 30.69 1.49 -0.17
N VAL A 63 30.82 0.60 -1.15
CA VAL A 63 29.75 0.29 -2.10
C VAL A 63 28.56 -0.37 -1.39
N GLU A 64 28.83 -1.33 -0.49
CA GLU A 64 27.78 -2.00 0.28
C GLU A 64 27.08 -1.04 1.25
N LEU A 65 27.83 -0.14 1.88
CA LEU A 65 27.25 0.89 2.76
C LEU A 65 26.36 1.89 1.99
N LYS A 66 26.72 2.22 0.74
CA LYS A 66 25.88 3.03 -0.14
C LYS A 66 24.59 2.31 -0.51
N LEU A 67 24.68 1.04 -0.93
CA LEU A 67 23.50 0.22 -1.24
C LEU A 67 22.58 0.05 -0.02
N LEU A 68 23.16 -0.13 1.17
CA LEU A 68 22.40 -0.21 2.42
C LEU A 68 21.65 1.09 2.72
N SER A 69 22.30 2.23 2.50
CA SER A 69 21.68 3.54 2.68
C SER A 69 20.54 3.79 1.68
N GLU A 70 20.69 3.34 0.43
CA GLU A 70 19.62 3.39 -0.57
C GLU A 70 18.45 2.47 -0.19
N ALA A 71 18.73 1.26 0.29
CA ALA A 71 17.70 0.34 0.77
C ALA A 71 16.89 0.92 1.94
N MET A 72 17.55 1.61 2.88
CA MET A 72 16.87 2.33 3.98
C MET A 72 15.93 3.41 3.45
N PHE A 73 16.40 4.22 2.51
CA PHE A 73 15.59 5.28 1.91
C PHE A 73 14.33 4.72 1.25
N ARG A 74 14.47 3.66 0.44
CA ARG A 74 13.35 2.98 -0.21
C ARG A 74 12.39 2.34 0.80
N PHE A 75 12.91 1.81 1.89
CA PHE A 75 12.11 1.23 2.97
C PHE A 75 11.21 2.29 3.63
N GLU A 76 11.76 3.45 4.00
CA GLU A 76 10.97 4.53 4.61
C GLU A 76 9.89 5.07 3.67
N ASP A 77 10.24 5.28 2.40
CA ASP A 77 9.30 5.76 1.39
C ASP A 77 8.13 4.77 1.19
N THR A 78 8.45 3.48 1.06
CA THR A 78 7.45 2.41 0.93
C THR A 78 6.55 2.35 2.17
N LEU A 79 7.14 2.49 3.35
CA LEU A 79 6.41 2.43 4.61
C LEU A 79 5.46 3.61 4.78
N LEU A 80 5.89 4.81 4.38
CA LEU A 80 5.05 6.00 4.36
C LEU A 80 3.87 5.82 3.40
N ALA A 81 4.11 5.29 2.20
CA ALA A 81 3.07 5.01 1.22
C ALA A 81 2.06 3.98 1.76
N ALA A 82 2.54 2.88 2.37
CA ALA A 82 1.67 1.85 2.95
C ALA A 82 0.77 2.40 4.08
N ARG A 83 1.33 3.24 4.97
CA ARG A 83 0.57 3.93 6.03
C ARG A 83 -0.48 4.88 5.46
N SER A 84 -0.12 5.63 4.42
CA SER A 84 -1.03 6.56 3.76
C SER A 84 -2.19 5.81 3.10
N HIS A 85 -1.91 4.70 2.43
CA HIS A 85 -2.92 3.83 1.86
C HIS A 85 -3.88 3.28 2.92
N MET A 86 -3.35 2.81 4.06
CA MET A 86 -4.15 2.33 5.19
C MET A 86 -5.07 3.42 5.76
N LEU A 87 -4.57 4.65 5.90
CA LEU A 87 -5.37 5.79 6.36
C LEU A 87 -6.51 6.11 5.36
N LEU A 88 -6.19 6.23 4.07
CA LEU A 88 -7.17 6.50 3.03
C LEU A 88 -8.22 5.38 2.91
N ALA A 89 -7.82 4.12 3.07
CA ALA A 89 -8.75 3.00 3.13
C ALA A 89 -9.70 3.11 4.34
N SER A 90 -9.18 3.55 5.49
CA SER A 90 -9.98 3.73 6.71
C SER A 90 -10.98 4.88 6.59
N ILE A 91 -10.56 6.01 6.02
CA ILE A 91 -11.46 7.14 5.71
C ILE A 91 -12.57 6.72 4.76
N ARG A 92 -12.24 5.99 3.69
CA ARG A 92 -13.24 5.48 2.72
C ARG A 92 -14.26 4.55 3.38
N ARG A 93 -13.83 3.67 4.29
CA ARG A 93 -14.74 2.78 5.05
C ARG A 93 -15.67 3.59 5.96
N LEU A 94 -15.16 4.62 6.63
CA LEU A 94 -15.97 5.48 7.50
C LEU A 94 -17.05 6.23 6.69
N GLY A 95 -16.68 6.87 5.59
CA GLY A 95 -17.62 7.57 4.71
C GLY A 95 -18.63 6.65 3.99
N SER A 96 -18.31 5.36 3.83
CA SER A 96 -19.25 4.37 3.27
C SER A 96 -20.28 3.86 4.29
N THR A 97 -20.05 4.09 5.57
CA THR A 97 -20.95 3.63 6.66
C THR A 97 -22.12 4.61 6.88
N GLU A 98 -22.10 5.77 6.23
CA GLU A 98 -23.12 6.83 6.35
C GLU A 98 -24.26 6.69 5.31
N ARG A 99 -24.74 5.46 5.06
CA ARG A 99 -26.05 5.24 4.42
C ARG A 99 -27.03 4.75 5.47
N PRO A 100 -27.91 5.62 6.01
CA PRO A 100 -29.03 5.17 6.82
C PRO A 100 -29.94 4.25 6.01
N HIS A 101 -30.42 3.25 6.73
CA HIS A 101 -31.48 2.30 6.46
C HIS A 101 -32.62 2.85 5.56
N PRO A 102 -33.17 2.08 4.60
CA PRO A 102 -34.36 2.50 3.89
C PRO A 102 -35.50 2.64 4.90
N GLU A 103 -36.11 3.82 4.95
CA GLU A 103 -37.34 4.04 5.71
C GLU A 103 -38.43 3.11 5.19
N ALA A 104 -38.55 1.95 5.82
CA ALA A 104 -39.79 1.21 5.87
C ALA A 104 -40.58 1.75 7.06
N ASP A 105 -41.32 2.84 6.86
CA ASP A 105 -42.45 3.13 7.72
C ASP A 105 -43.75 3.21 6.90
N ARG A 106 -44.74 2.52 7.44
CA ARG A 106 -46.06 2.30 6.88
C ARG A 106 -46.98 3.43 7.31
N GLY A 107 -47.86 3.86 6.39
CA GLY A 107 -49.25 4.06 6.76
C GLY A 107 -49.90 5.36 6.31
N ALA A 108 -50.82 5.25 5.36
CA ALA A 108 -52.15 5.83 5.49
C ALA A 108 -53.11 5.02 4.61
N GLY A 109 -53.91 4.16 5.25
CA GLY A 109 -55.12 3.65 4.61
C GLY A 109 -56.11 4.80 4.49
N GLN A 110 -56.53 5.12 3.27
CA GLN A 110 -57.85 5.69 3.01
C GLN A 110 -58.45 4.97 1.80
N HIS A 111 -59.58 4.35 2.10
CA HIS A 111 -60.44 3.56 1.26
C HIS A 111 -61.51 4.52 0.72
N GLU A 112 -61.61 4.74 -0.59
CA GLU A 112 -62.82 5.25 -1.25
C GLU A 112 -62.74 4.83 -2.74
N GLY A 113 -63.84 4.27 -3.24
CA GLY A 113 -63.88 3.45 -4.46
C GLY A 113 -63.85 4.19 -5.80
N GLY A 114 -63.35 3.49 -6.82
CA GLY A 114 -63.49 3.85 -8.25
C GLY A 114 -63.04 2.67 -9.13
N PRO A 115 -63.71 2.39 -10.28
CA PRO A 115 -63.56 1.13 -11.03
C PRO A 115 -62.22 1.04 -11.77
N PRO A 116 -61.75 -0.17 -12.11
CA PRO A 116 -60.41 -0.37 -12.66
C PRO A 116 -60.36 0.09 -14.12
N ILE A 117 -59.47 1.04 -14.43
CA ILE A 117 -59.11 1.37 -15.81
C ILE A 117 -57.91 0.49 -16.21
N PRO A 118 -58.03 -0.35 -17.25
CA PRO A 118 -56.89 -1.05 -17.82
C PRO A 118 -56.27 -0.17 -18.92
N THR A 119 -55.14 0.46 -18.65
CA THR A 119 -54.38 1.18 -19.68
C THR A 119 -52.99 0.61 -19.81
N ASN A 120 -52.85 -0.20 -20.86
CA ASN A 120 -51.65 -0.64 -21.54
C ASN A 120 -50.36 0.12 -21.16
N ARG A 121 -49.49 -0.55 -20.40
CA ARG A 121 -48.11 -0.15 -20.18
C ARG A 121 -47.27 -0.64 -21.37
N PRO A 122 -46.71 0.22 -22.24
CA PRO A 122 -45.65 -0.23 -23.11
C PRO A 122 -44.42 -0.57 -22.25
N PRO A 123 -43.69 -1.66 -22.55
CA PRO A 123 -42.46 -1.96 -21.85
C PRO A 123 -41.48 -0.82 -22.11
N ASN A 124 -41.09 -0.11 -21.04
CA ASN A 124 -40.02 0.87 -21.10
C ASN A 124 -38.69 0.09 -21.06
N PRO A 125 -37.88 0.06 -22.13
CA PRO A 125 -36.58 -0.59 -22.09
C PRO A 125 -35.61 0.34 -21.35
N SER A 126 -35.24 -0.04 -20.14
CA SER A 126 -33.88 0.29 -19.67
C SER A 126 -32.94 -0.61 -20.48
N PRO A 127 -31.88 -0.11 -21.14
CA PRO A 127 -30.73 0.44 -20.43
C PRO A 127 -29.99 1.55 -21.19
N VAL A 128 -29.78 2.71 -20.60
CA VAL A 128 -28.74 3.63 -21.09
C VAL A 128 -27.81 3.98 -19.94
N THR A 129 -26.78 3.15 -19.84
CA THR A 129 -25.43 3.45 -19.39
C THR A 129 -25.08 4.92 -19.62
N ALA A 130 -25.26 5.75 -18.59
CA ALA A 130 -24.75 7.11 -18.58
C ALA A 130 -23.25 7.06 -18.26
N ARG A 131 -22.47 6.99 -19.34
CA ARG A 131 -21.15 7.61 -19.54
C ARG A 131 -20.09 7.41 -18.44
N CYS A 132 -19.38 6.28 -18.53
CA CYS A 132 -17.93 6.29 -18.34
C CYS A 132 -17.29 6.68 -19.68
N THR A 133 -16.93 7.94 -19.85
CA THR A 133 -15.90 8.37 -20.83
C THR A 133 -15.30 9.66 -20.32
N ASP A 134 -14.32 9.53 -19.44
CA ASP A 134 -13.11 10.34 -19.46
C ASP A 134 -12.02 9.41 -18.94
N TYR A 135 -10.81 9.55 -19.47
CA TYR A 135 -9.64 8.68 -19.25
C TYR A 135 -9.60 7.41 -20.10
N LEU A 136 -9.19 7.56 -21.36
CA LEU A 136 -7.95 6.96 -21.85
C LEU A 136 -7.44 7.73 -23.09
N GLU A 137 -6.15 8.10 -23.02
CA GLU A 137 -5.31 8.81 -23.99
C GLU A 137 -5.20 8.16 -25.40
N PRO A 138 -4.53 8.83 -26.36
CA PRO A 138 -3.17 8.34 -26.69
C PRO A 138 -2.12 9.43 -26.99
N LEU A 139 -1.01 9.36 -26.24
CA LEU A 139 0.41 9.41 -26.66
C LEU A 139 0.80 9.69 -28.13
N ALA A 140 1.94 10.38 -28.23
CA ALA A 140 2.92 10.53 -29.33
C ALA A 140 2.66 11.68 -30.32
N THR A 141 3.62 12.58 -30.57
CA THR A 141 4.91 12.34 -31.27
C THR A 141 5.85 13.54 -30.97
N LEU A 142 7.08 13.38 -30.41
CA LEU A 142 8.39 13.35 -31.12
C LEU A 142 8.45 14.37 -32.28
N ASP A 143 9.37 15.32 -32.40
CA ASP A 143 10.85 15.30 -32.46
C ASP A 143 11.20 16.74 -32.92
N GLN A 144 12.20 17.48 -32.42
CA GLN A 144 13.55 17.67 -32.98
C GLN A 144 14.01 19.01 -32.37
N GLY A 145 15.16 19.16 -31.72
CA GLY A 145 16.48 19.07 -32.33
C GLY A 145 16.94 20.48 -32.72
N ASP A 146 17.72 21.15 -31.86
CA ASP A 146 18.99 21.80 -32.20
C ASP A 146 19.48 22.72 -31.07
N SER A 147 20.55 22.30 -30.41
CA SER A 147 21.67 23.22 -30.14
C SER A 147 22.51 23.25 -31.42
N PRO A 148 23.14 24.37 -31.78
CA PRO A 148 24.55 24.46 -31.37
C PRO A 148 25.12 25.87 -31.13
N LEU A 149 26.20 25.84 -30.34
CA LEU A 149 27.31 26.78 -30.13
C LEU A 149 27.06 28.05 -29.29
#